data_AF-A0AAW0GNW2-F1
#
_entry.id   AF-A0AAW0GNW2-F1
#
_cell.length_a   1.000
_cell.length_b   1.000
_cell.length_c   1.000
_cell.angle_alpha   90.00
_cell.angle_beta   90.00
_cell.angle_gamma   90.00
#
_symmetry.space_group_name_H-M   'P 1'
#
loop_
_entity.id
_entity.type
_entity.pdbx_description
1 polymer ?
#
loop_
_entity_poly.entity_id
_entity_poly.type
_entity_poly.pdbx_seq_one_letter_code
_entity_poly.pdbx_strand_id
1 'polypeptide(L)'
;MPADTSPAKKVTSRRRHAPYPALSHDSSSNPSQMGNGGPSTTQLLQSSRLTTDEWYKAARTTKAYANYVKAGKKWLEDWVTEARDDGNATGSDREERIAFREAFDIIGTNTPTALRLYTAYKCEHNNLGFPTADGIRSAFKQYFELVHLCQGEHWRLNEHTEKWEGNPVYQIEYKAYHESLKNRDGRTGTSTQALPMHPNDLKVIFLWLDSPDAIKQLGELRILYFKAFAATAFTLWTRNDELINLQGKHFLRDQKTCDGEQYHLFTLIFRKTNKDPNKGQKYQIPLKSDMPEIDCFTYISTWVNYLEGKMRRPLHADDYIFPAIASTGKLKLGDPTSRTAIENLLDTVVDGSGVLGSRNGRFTTHCFRRGGAQYQFMWATRKWSLKAVKW
;
A
#
# COMPACT_ATOMS: atom_id res chain seq x y z
N MET A 1 36.07 -24.66 -28.59
CA MET A 1 36.15 -23.90 -27.33
C MET A 1 35.93 -22.42 -27.62
N PRO A 2 34.78 -21.89 -27.22
CA PRO A 2 34.69 -20.51 -26.79
C PRO A 2 33.99 -20.40 -25.43
N ALA A 3 34.40 -19.38 -24.67
CA ALA A 3 33.90 -19.02 -23.36
C ALA A 3 32.45 -18.51 -23.45
N ASP A 4 31.60 -19.07 -22.60
CA ASP A 4 30.21 -18.69 -22.40
C ASP A 4 30.13 -17.77 -21.18
N THR A 5 29.76 -16.51 -21.39
CA THR A 5 29.46 -15.54 -20.33
C THR A 5 28.05 -15.01 -20.52
N SER A 6 27.11 -15.57 -19.75
CA SER A 6 25.81 -14.96 -19.46
C SER A 6 25.65 -14.73 -17.94
N PRO A 7 25.16 -13.56 -17.51
CA PRO A 7 25.06 -13.21 -16.09
C PRO A 7 23.84 -13.83 -15.41
N ALA A 8 24.05 -14.32 -14.20
CA ALA A 8 23.07 -14.99 -13.35
C ALA A 8 21.90 -14.08 -12.95
N LYS A 9 20.68 -14.63 -13.07
CA LYS A 9 19.41 -14.06 -12.63
C LYS A 9 19.39 -13.90 -11.09
N LYS A 10 19.05 -12.68 -10.62
CA LYS A 10 18.69 -12.43 -9.21
C LYS A 10 17.41 -13.19 -8.85
N VAL A 11 17.56 -14.24 -8.06
CA VAL A 11 16.47 -14.94 -7.37
C VAL A 11 15.96 -14.06 -6.23
N THR A 12 14.71 -13.63 -6.32
CA THR A 12 13.99 -12.93 -5.24
C THR A 12 13.64 -13.92 -4.13
N SER A 13 14.21 -13.71 -2.94
CA SER A 13 14.00 -14.57 -1.77
C SER A 13 12.56 -14.48 -1.28
N ARG A 14 11.80 -15.56 -1.47
CA ARG A 14 10.57 -15.81 -0.71
C ARG A 14 10.91 -15.93 0.78
N ARG A 15 10.23 -15.15 1.63
CA ARG A 15 10.17 -15.39 3.09
C ARG A 15 9.72 -16.83 3.33
N ARG A 16 10.65 -17.71 3.70
CA ARG A 16 10.35 -18.98 4.35
C ARG A 16 10.23 -18.69 5.84
N HIS A 17 9.16 -19.19 6.47
CA HIS A 17 9.11 -19.32 7.92
C HIS A 17 10.38 -20.03 8.38
N ALA A 18 11.11 -19.44 9.31
CA ALA A 18 12.24 -20.09 9.95
C ALA A 18 11.72 -21.33 10.71
N PRO A 19 12.25 -22.53 10.47
CA PRO A 19 11.97 -23.67 11.33
C PRO A 19 12.63 -23.46 12.69
N TYR A 20 11.98 -23.97 13.74
CA TYR A 20 12.49 -24.00 15.12
C TYR A 20 13.95 -24.49 15.16
N PRO A 21 14.84 -23.90 15.99
CA PRO A 21 16.16 -24.46 16.19
C PRO A 21 16.01 -25.77 17.00
N ALA A 22 16.48 -26.86 16.40
CA ALA A 22 16.69 -28.13 17.08
C ALA A 22 17.79 -27.94 18.15
N LEU A 23 17.50 -28.38 19.37
CA LEU A 23 18.49 -28.57 20.43
C LEU A 23 19.47 -29.65 19.98
N SER A 24 20.68 -29.26 19.57
CA SER A 24 21.79 -30.18 19.35
C SER A 24 22.39 -30.56 20.71
N HIS A 25 22.12 -31.78 21.15
CA HIS A 25 22.98 -32.47 22.11
C HIS A 25 24.29 -32.78 21.40
N ASP A 26 25.38 -32.13 21.80
CA ASP A 26 26.72 -32.63 21.56
C ASP A 26 27.46 -32.72 22.89
N SER A 27 27.76 -33.96 23.25
CA SER A 27 28.35 -34.40 24.50
C SER A 27 29.85 -34.59 24.32
N SER A 28 30.65 -33.63 24.78
CA SER A 28 32.04 -33.88 25.17
C SER A 28 32.64 -32.70 25.92
N SER A 29 32.55 -32.72 27.26
CA SER A 29 33.56 -32.15 28.17
C SER A 29 33.22 -32.53 29.62
N ASN A 30 34.26 -32.92 30.37
CA ASN A 30 34.21 -33.45 31.73
C ASN A 30 33.49 -32.53 32.74
N PRO A 31 32.79 -33.11 33.75
CA PRO A 31 32.02 -32.35 34.73
C PRO A 31 32.91 -31.92 35.90
N SER A 32 33.11 -30.62 36.07
CA SER A 32 33.61 -30.07 37.33
C SER A 32 33.06 -28.66 37.53
N GLN A 33 32.10 -28.56 38.45
CA GLN A 33 31.60 -27.34 39.09
C GLN A 33 30.82 -26.35 38.20
N MET A 34 29.49 -26.43 38.26
CA MET A 34 28.65 -25.24 38.19
C MET A 34 27.69 -25.24 39.37
N GLY A 35 27.83 -24.21 40.20
CA GLY A 35 26.94 -23.91 41.31
C GLY A 35 25.55 -23.59 40.80
N ASN A 36 24.57 -23.94 41.63
CA ASN A 36 23.14 -23.77 41.41
C ASN A 36 22.74 -22.30 41.66
N GLY A 37 23.33 -21.38 40.90
CA GLY A 37 22.98 -19.95 40.91
C GLY A 37 22.06 -19.66 39.74
N GLY A 38 20.78 -19.40 40.01
CA GLY A 38 19.87 -18.85 39.00
C GLY A 38 20.46 -17.59 38.37
N PRO A 39 20.03 -17.21 37.16
CA PRO A 39 20.57 -16.06 36.45
C PRO A 39 20.49 -14.82 37.34
N SER A 40 21.60 -14.10 37.43
CA SER A 40 21.69 -12.87 38.22
C SER A 40 20.71 -11.82 37.71
N THR A 41 20.30 -10.90 38.59
CA THR A 41 19.44 -9.76 38.22
C THR A 41 19.98 -9.00 37.00
N THR A 42 21.30 -8.83 36.90
CA THR A 42 21.95 -8.18 35.76
C THR A 42 21.75 -8.96 34.46
N GLN A 43 21.87 -10.29 34.49
CA GLN A 43 21.64 -11.16 33.33
C GLN A 43 20.15 -11.14 32.90
N LEU A 44 19.23 -11.17 33.86
CA LEU A 44 17.79 -11.07 33.58
C LEU A 44 17.41 -9.70 33.01
N LEU A 45 17.96 -8.61 33.54
CA LEU A 45 17.76 -7.26 33.02
C LEU A 45 18.34 -7.09 31.61
N GLN A 46 19.50 -7.69 31.34
CA GLN A 46 20.11 -7.67 30.01
C GLN A 46 19.26 -8.48 29.01
N SER A 47 18.80 -9.67 29.38
CA SER A 47 17.91 -10.49 28.55
C SER A 47 16.58 -9.77 28.28
N SER A 48 16.03 -9.08 29.28
CA SER A 48 14.80 -8.28 29.14
C SER A 48 14.98 -7.09 28.18
N ARG A 49 16.12 -6.38 28.28
CA ARG A 49 16.46 -5.28 27.35
C ARG A 49 16.61 -5.79 25.91
N LEU A 50 17.37 -6.85 25.70
CA LEU A 50 17.58 -7.45 24.37
C LEU A 50 16.25 -7.91 23.75
N THR A 51 15.40 -8.57 24.54
CA THR A 51 14.06 -9.01 24.08
C THR A 51 13.18 -7.81 23.70
N THR A 52 13.20 -6.75 24.51
CA THR A 52 12.45 -5.52 24.23
C THR A 52 12.95 -4.84 22.95
N ASP A 53 14.26 -4.74 22.77
CA ASP A 53 14.83 -4.10 21.58
C ASP A 53 14.64 -4.97 20.32
N GLU A 54 14.64 -6.30 20.41
CA GLU A 54 14.38 -7.20 19.27
C GLU A 54 12.91 -7.25 18.85
N TRP A 55 11.99 -7.33 19.82
CA TRP A 55 10.58 -7.65 19.56
C TRP A 55 9.64 -6.45 19.64
N TYR A 56 10.03 -5.38 20.36
CA TYR A 56 9.20 -4.18 20.51
C TYR A 56 9.69 -3.01 19.66
N LYS A 57 11.00 -2.90 19.38
CA LYS A 57 11.57 -1.79 18.60
C LYS A 57 12.20 -2.29 17.31
N ALA A 58 11.47 -2.19 16.19
CA ALA A 58 12.07 -2.50 14.89
C ALA A 58 13.33 -1.63 14.65
N ALA A 59 14.50 -2.26 14.45
CA ALA A 59 15.79 -1.58 14.32
C ALA A 59 15.79 -0.41 13.29
N ARG A 60 14.96 -0.55 12.24
CA ARG A 60 14.75 0.50 11.23
C ARG A 60 14.05 1.75 11.78
N THR A 61 13.09 1.58 12.69
CA THR A 61 12.35 2.67 13.33
C THR A 61 13.24 3.44 14.31
N THR A 62 14.05 2.73 15.11
CA THR A 62 15.00 3.35 16.05
C THR A 62 16.01 4.24 15.31
N LYS A 63 16.56 3.75 14.18
CA LYS A 63 17.47 4.54 13.33
C LYS A 63 16.77 5.75 12.70
N ALA A 64 15.54 5.58 12.24
CA ALA A 64 14.76 6.67 11.66
C ALA A 64 14.47 7.79 12.69
N TYR A 65 14.12 7.43 13.93
CA TYR A 65 13.84 8.40 14.98
C TYR A 65 15.10 9.17 15.39
N ALA A 66 16.23 8.47 15.55
CA ALA A 66 17.51 9.12 15.80
C ALA A 66 17.86 10.14 14.69
N ASN A 67 17.57 9.82 13.43
CA ASN A 67 17.78 10.76 12.32
C ASN A 67 16.87 11.99 12.39
N TYR A 68 15.59 11.83 12.78
CA TYR A 68 14.67 12.97 12.94
C TYR A 68 15.15 13.93 14.03
N VAL A 69 15.59 13.41 15.18
CA VAL A 69 16.11 14.22 16.29
C VAL A 69 17.40 14.93 15.88
N LYS A 70 18.34 14.19 15.26
CA LYS A 70 19.60 14.77 14.75
C LYS A 70 19.33 15.90 13.75
N ALA A 71 18.40 15.69 12.83
CA ALA A 71 18.02 16.70 11.84
C ALA A 71 17.37 17.94 12.50
N GLY A 72 16.55 17.75 13.53
CA GLY A 72 15.93 18.87 14.25
C GLY A 72 16.93 19.70 15.04
N LYS A 73 17.88 19.05 15.72
CA LYS A 73 18.96 19.74 16.43
C LYS A 73 19.86 20.52 15.48
N LYS A 74 20.26 19.89 14.37
CA LYS A 74 21.07 20.57 13.35
C LYS A 74 20.34 21.79 12.77
N TRP A 75 19.05 21.63 12.43
CA TRP A 75 18.25 22.75 11.93
C TRP A 75 18.20 23.91 12.93
N LEU A 76 18.05 23.61 14.22
CA LEU A 76 18.00 24.63 15.27
C LEU A 76 19.34 25.37 15.41
N GLU A 77 20.46 24.65 15.32
CA GLU A 77 21.80 25.24 15.31
C GLU A 77 22.04 26.14 14.09
N ASP A 78 21.67 25.66 12.91
CA ASP A 78 21.77 26.40 11.63
C ASP A 78 20.90 27.67 11.69
N TRP A 79 19.63 27.55 12.13
CA TRP A 79 18.66 28.65 12.21
C TRP A 79 19.08 29.79 13.17
N VAL A 80 19.74 29.44 14.28
CA VAL A 80 20.28 30.45 15.22
C VAL A 80 21.57 31.07 14.69
N THR A 81 22.37 30.33 13.91
CA THR A 81 23.61 30.85 13.33
C THR A 81 23.32 31.83 12.20
N GLU A 82 22.36 31.53 11.33
CA GLU A 82 21.89 32.44 10.27
C GLU A 82 21.45 33.80 10.82
N ALA A 83 20.81 33.84 11.98
CA ALA A 83 20.40 35.08 12.65
C ALA A 83 21.55 35.92 13.22
N ARG A 84 22.74 35.33 13.41
CA ARG A 84 23.94 36.06 13.85
C ARG A 84 24.64 36.75 12.70
N ASP A 85 24.53 36.17 11.51
CA ASP A 85 25.23 36.62 10.31
C ASP A 85 24.35 37.53 9.43
N ASP A 86 23.03 37.54 9.67
CA ASP A 86 22.09 38.46 9.02
C ASP A 86 22.18 39.88 9.62
N GLY A 87 22.89 40.77 8.93
CA GLY A 87 23.04 42.17 9.28
C GLY A 87 21.75 43.01 9.22
N ASN A 88 20.64 42.44 8.71
CA ASN A 88 19.32 43.07 8.66
C ASN A 88 18.36 42.56 9.74
N ALA A 89 18.73 41.56 10.55
CA ALA A 89 17.91 41.09 11.65
C ALA A 89 17.86 42.16 12.76
N THR A 90 16.65 42.53 13.20
CA THR A 90 16.50 43.46 14.32
C THR A 90 17.06 42.83 15.61
N GLY A 91 17.56 43.65 16.55
CA GLY A 91 18.13 43.16 17.80
C GLY A 91 17.21 42.21 18.57
N SER A 92 15.89 42.43 18.49
CA SER A 92 14.86 41.59 19.11
C SER A 92 14.71 40.19 18.48
N ASP A 93 14.74 40.06 17.14
CA ASP A 93 14.63 38.75 16.45
C ASP A 93 15.89 37.89 16.73
N ARG A 94 17.05 38.54 16.81
CA ARG A 94 18.31 37.86 17.16
C ARG A 94 18.30 37.31 18.57
N GLU A 95 17.86 38.10 19.55
CA GLU A 95 17.73 37.68 20.95
C GLU A 95 16.71 36.54 21.11
N GLU A 96 15.57 36.64 20.43
CA GLU A 96 14.52 35.62 20.47
C GLU A 96 15.01 34.27 19.92
N ARG A 97 15.72 34.27 18.77
CA ARG A 97 16.29 33.03 18.20
C ARG A 97 17.36 32.41 19.09
N ILE A 98 18.23 33.22 19.71
CA ILE A 98 19.26 32.73 20.63
C ILE A 98 18.65 31.97 21.80
N ALA A 99 17.48 32.38 22.29
CA ALA A 99 16.77 31.70 23.38
C ALA A 99 16.34 30.26 23.04
N PHE A 100 16.30 29.89 21.76
CA PHE A 100 15.98 28.54 21.32
C PHE A 100 17.19 27.63 21.10
N ARG A 101 18.43 28.14 21.10
CA ARG A 101 19.65 27.38 20.72
C ARG A 101 19.73 25.99 21.33
N GLU A 102 19.42 25.86 22.62
CA GLU A 102 19.57 24.61 23.38
C GLU A 102 18.21 23.99 23.71
N ALA A 103 17.12 24.43 23.08
CA ALA A 103 15.76 24.07 23.47
C ALA A 103 15.44 22.56 23.41
N PHE A 104 16.20 21.76 22.65
CA PHE A 104 16.06 20.30 22.62
C PHE A 104 17.01 19.56 23.58
N ASP A 105 18.04 20.23 24.07
CA ASP A 105 19.05 19.66 24.98
C ASP A 105 18.85 20.10 26.44
N ILE A 106 18.28 21.28 26.66
CA ILE A 106 17.86 21.80 27.96
C ILE A 106 16.35 22.00 27.90
N ILE A 107 15.63 21.05 28.49
CA ILE A 107 14.17 21.02 28.44
C ILE A 107 13.57 22.14 29.30
N GLY A 108 12.73 22.96 28.68
CA GLY A 108 12.10 24.09 29.36
C GLY A 108 11.01 24.77 28.53
N THR A 109 10.69 26.02 28.87
CA THR A 109 9.60 26.81 28.28
C THR A 109 9.66 26.87 26.74
N ASN A 110 10.87 26.92 26.18
CA ASN A 110 11.10 27.10 24.76
C ASN A 110 11.03 25.79 23.96
N THR A 111 11.11 24.63 24.61
CA THR A 111 11.17 23.32 23.95
C THR A 111 9.96 23.02 23.05
N PRO A 112 8.71 23.19 23.51
CA PRO A 112 7.55 22.92 22.66
C PRO A 112 7.46 23.88 21.47
N THR A 113 7.83 25.14 21.68
CA THR A 113 7.84 26.16 20.63
C THR A 113 8.89 25.86 19.58
N ALA A 114 10.11 25.50 19.97
CA ALA A 114 11.16 25.05 19.04
C ALA A 114 10.71 23.84 18.22
N LEU A 115 10.02 22.87 18.85
CA LEU A 115 9.48 21.70 18.16
C LEU A 115 8.40 22.08 17.14
N ARG A 116 7.51 23.03 17.51
CA ARG A 116 6.49 23.56 16.59
C ARG A 116 7.13 24.24 15.40
N LEU A 117 8.11 25.12 15.62
CA LEU A 117 8.82 25.85 14.57
C LEU A 117 9.55 24.90 13.61
N TYR A 118 10.25 23.89 14.14
CA TYR A 118 10.89 22.87 13.32
C TYR A 118 9.88 22.09 12.46
N THR A 119 8.75 21.71 13.07
CA THR A 119 7.68 20.99 12.37
C THR A 119 7.08 21.85 11.26
N ALA A 120 6.84 23.14 11.52
CA ALA A 120 6.36 24.10 10.54
C ALA A 120 7.36 24.33 9.40
N TYR A 121 8.65 24.45 9.70
CA TYR A 121 9.70 24.53 8.67
C TYR A 121 9.70 23.29 7.76
N LYS A 122 9.56 22.09 8.33
CA LYS A 122 9.50 20.86 7.53
C LYS A 122 8.22 20.76 6.70
N CYS A 123 7.06 21.06 7.28
CA CYS A 123 5.78 20.82 6.62
C CYS A 123 5.30 21.97 5.72
N GLU A 124 5.57 23.21 6.09
CA GLU A 124 5.15 24.38 5.32
C GLU A 124 6.26 24.86 4.38
N HIS A 125 7.47 25.10 4.90
CA HIS A 125 8.56 25.66 4.08
C HIS A 125 9.13 24.61 3.10
N ASN A 126 9.36 23.38 3.55
CA ASN A 126 9.83 22.29 2.68
C ASN A 126 8.71 21.48 2.01
N ASN A 127 7.44 21.87 2.18
CA ASN A 127 6.26 21.20 1.60
C ASN A 127 6.18 19.68 1.89
N LEU A 128 6.57 19.24 3.10
CA LEU A 128 6.47 17.84 3.49
C LEU A 128 5.10 17.51 4.13
N GLY A 129 4.56 16.33 3.80
CA GLY A 129 3.23 15.91 4.26
C GLY A 129 3.17 15.48 5.75
N PHE A 130 1.95 15.19 6.21
CA PHE A 130 1.67 14.77 7.60
C PHE A 130 2.51 13.58 8.10
N PRO A 131 2.87 12.57 7.29
CA PRO A 131 3.77 11.50 7.74
C PRO A 131 5.11 12.00 8.30
N THR A 132 5.60 13.15 7.82
CA THR A 132 6.81 13.79 8.34
C THR A 132 6.55 14.39 9.72
N ALA A 133 5.44 15.11 9.90
CA ALA A 133 5.04 15.69 11.18
C ALA A 133 4.86 14.61 12.26
N ASP A 134 4.17 13.51 11.91
CA ASP A 134 3.95 12.38 12.83
C ASP A 134 5.26 11.66 13.18
N GLY A 135 6.16 11.54 12.19
CA GLY A 135 7.52 11.02 12.40
C GLY A 135 8.37 11.89 13.33
N ILE A 136 8.33 13.21 13.16
CA ILE A 136 8.99 14.18 14.05
C ILE A 136 8.41 14.07 15.46
N ARG A 137 7.08 14.13 15.61
CA ARG A 137 6.42 14.05 16.91
C ARG A 137 6.80 12.76 17.64
N SER A 138 6.74 11.63 16.96
CA SER A 138 7.03 10.32 17.55
C SER A 138 8.50 10.18 17.94
N ALA A 139 9.42 10.67 17.11
CA ALA A 139 10.85 10.66 17.39
C ALA A 139 11.21 11.54 18.59
N PHE A 140 10.70 12.77 18.63
CA PHE A 140 10.94 13.69 19.74
C PHE A 140 10.25 13.25 21.02
N LYS A 141 9.05 12.67 20.96
CA LYS A 141 8.38 12.05 22.12
C LYS A 141 9.31 11.03 22.79
N GLN A 142 9.81 10.08 22.01
CA GLN A 142 10.72 9.05 22.50
C GLN A 142 12.05 9.63 23.00
N TYR A 143 12.60 10.61 22.30
CA TYR A 143 13.84 11.27 22.70
C TYR A 143 13.70 11.95 24.08
N PHE A 144 12.63 12.71 24.29
CA PHE A 144 12.38 13.36 25.57
C PHE A 144 12.11 12.33 26.69
N GLU A 145 11.38 11.25 26.41
CA GLU A 145 11.12 10.17 27.39
C GLU A 145 12.41 9.46 27.82
N LEU A 146 13.30 9.14 26.88
CA LEU A 146 14.48 8.31 27.16
C LEU A 146 15.70 9.09 27.60
N VAL A 147 15.92 10.28 27.05
CA VAL A 147 17.14 11.08 27.31
C VAL A 147 16.91 12.08 28.44
N HIS A 148 15.72 12.66 28.50
CA HIS A 148 15.38 13.73 29.47
C HIS A 148 14.39 13.28 30.55
N LEU A 149 13.99 12.00 30.53
CA LEU A 149 13.05 11.41 31.48
C LEU A 149 11.70 12.14 31.53
N CYS A 150 11.31 12.78 30.43
CA CYS A 150 10.04 13.48 30.29
C CYS A 150 8.90 12.47 30.09
N GLN A 151 8.29 12.03 31.19
CA GLN A 151 7.21 11.03 31.20
C GLN A 151 5.83 11.68 31.28
N GLY A 152 4.82 11.02 30.71
CA GLY A 152 3.41 11.42 30.84
C GLY A 152 2.83 12.19 29.64
N GLU A 153 1.50 12.15 29.52
CA GLU A 153 0.75 12.73 28.39
C GLU A 153 0.27 14.17 28.66
N HIS A 154 1.12 14.99 29.25
CA HIS A 154 0.84 16.40 29.55
C HIS A 154 2.12 17.23 29.41
N TRP A 155 2.01 18.55 29.52
CA TRP A 155 3.14 19.47 29.63
C TRP A 155 2.72 20.67 30.48
N ARG A 156 3.31 20.84 31.66
CA ARG A 156 2.97 21.93 32.58
C ARG A 156 4.15 22.30 33.49
N LEU A 157 4.17 23.53 33.96
CA LEU A 157 5.08 23.95 35.02
C LEU A 157 4.46 23.51 36.36
N ASN A 158 5.20 22.75 37.16
CA ASN A 158 4.79 22.46 38.52
C ASN A 158 5.17 23.64 39.41
N GLU A 159 4.17 24.36 39.91
CA GLU A 159 4.33 25.57 40.74
C GLU A 159 5.07 25.29 42.07
N HIS A 160 5.04 24.06 42.57
CA HIS A 160 5.67 23.71 43.85
C HIS A 160 7.14 23.36 43.70
N THR A 161 7.53 22.77 42.56
CA THR A 161 8.92 22.35 42.31
C THR A 161 9.66 23.29 41.35
N GLU A 162 8.94 24.26 40.78
CA GLU A 162 9.39 25.18 39.72
C GLU A 162 10.00 24.44 38.51
N LYS A 163 9.59 23.19 38.29
CA LYS A 163 10.09 22.34 37.21
C LYS A 163 8.98 21.99 36.23
N TRP A 164 9.37 21.87 34.97
CA TRP A 164 8.48 21.38 33.93
C TRP A 164 8.25 19.88 34.10
N GLU A 165 6.99 19.48 34.09
CA GLU A 165 6.53 18.09 34.15
C GLU A 165 5.81 17.71 32.86
N GLY A 166 5.96 16.43 32.48
CA GLY A 166 5.36 15.90 31.28
C GLY A 166 6.29 15.90 30.08
N ASN A 167 5.75 15.61 28.90
CA ASN A 167 6.51 15.56 27.65
C ASN A 167 6.13 16.74 26.73
N PRO A 168 7.10 17.52 26.22
CA PRO A 168 6.86 18.72 25.40
C PRO A 168 5.94 18.51 24.20
N VAL A 169 5.87 17.30 23.63
CA VAL A 169 4.97 16.99 22.50
C VAL A 169 3.48 17.08 22.84
N TYR A 170 3.13 17.18 24.13
CA TYR A 170 1.76 17.31 24.61
C TYR A 170 1.38 18.74 24.98
N GLN A 171 2.26 19.72 24.75
CA GLN A 171 1.91 21.14 24.90
C GLN A 171 0.73 21.49 23.97
N ILE A 172 -0.19 22.32 24.49
CA ILE A 172 -1.50 22.58 23.89
C ILE A 172 -1.39 23.10 22.46
N GLU A 173 -0.55 24.10 22.21
CA GLU A 173 -0.39 24.73 20.90
C GLU A 173 0.32 23.83 19.89
N TYR A 174 1.34 23.09 20.30
CA TYR A 174 2.00 22.10 19.45
C TYR A 174 1.03 20.99 19.07
N LYS A 175 0.25 20.48 20.03
CA LYS A 175 -0.79 19.46 19.78
C LYS A 175 -1.86 19.99 18.82
N ALA A 176 -2.34 21.21 19.01
CA ALA A 176 -3.32 21.84 18.13
C ALA A 176 -2.78 21.98 16.70
N TYR A 177 -1.52 22.40 16.54
CA TYR A 177 -0.86 22.50 15.24
C TYR A 177 -0.67 21.12 14.58
N HIS A 178 -0.24 20.10 15.33
CA HIS A 178 -0.10 18.74 14.81
C HIS A 178 -1.44 18.16 14.33
N GLU A 179 -2.52 18.35 15.09
CA GLU A 179 -3.86 17.92 14.67
C GLU A 179 -4.38 18.70 13.46
N SER A 180 -4.01 19.98 13.28
CA SER A 180 -4.38 20.73 12.08
C SER A 180 -3.70 20.17 10.83
N LEU A 181 -2.43 19.76 10.92
CA LEU A 181 -1.71 19.09 9.84
C LEU A 181 -2.35 17.75 9.46
N LYS A 182 -2.78 16.97 10.45
CA LYS A 182 -3.51 15.72 10.25
C LYS A 182 -4.84 15.94 9.53
N ASN A 183 -5.59 16.96 9.96
CA ASN A 183 -6.87 17.31 9.35
C ASN A 183 -6.70 17.84 7.92
N ARG A 184 -5.65 18.62 7.67
CA ARG A 184 -5.28 19.05 6.31
C ARG A 184 -5.01 17.84 5.44
N ASP A 185 -4.12 16.94 5.86
CA ASP A 185 -3.77 15.72 5.13
C ASP A 185 -5.00 14.83 4.86
N GLY A 186 -5.89 14.69 5.84
CA GLY A 186 -7.15 13.95 5.65
C GLY A 186 -8.13 14.59 4.65
N ARG A 187 -8.09 15.92 4.48
CA ARG A 187 -8.97 16.67 3.57
C ARG A 187 -8.39 16.86 2.17
N THR A 188 -7.07 17.07 2.08
CA THR A 188 -6.36 17.32 0.82
C THR A 188 -5.70 16.07 0.26
N GLY A 189 -5.52 15.04 1.08
CA GLY A 189 -4.97 13.76 0.64
C GLY A 189 -5.93 13.05 -0.31
N THR A 190 -5.37 12.48 -1.39
CA THR A 190 -6.13 11.55 -2.23
C THR A 190 -6.55 10.37 -1.36
N SER A 191 -7.86 10.15 -1.25
CA SER A 191 -8.41 9.01 -0.47
C SER A 191 -7.66 7.73 -0.83
N THR A 192 -7.06 7.09 0.17
CA THR A 192 -6.39 5.79 0.02
C THR A 192 -7.38 4.65 -0.19
N GLN A 193 -8.68 4.92 -0.06
CA GLN A 193 -9.74 3.94 -0.29
C GLN A 193 -10.05 3.83 -1.78
N ALA A 194 -9.76 2.66 -2.33
CA ALA A 194 -10.17 2.28 -3.68
C ALA A 194 -11.68 2.44 -3.86
N LEU A 195 -12.08 3.30 -4.81
CA LEU A 195 -13.48 3.46 -5.15
C LEU A 195 -14.03 2.16 -5.78
N PRO A 196 -15.28 1.76 -5.46
CA PRO A 196 -15.98 0.73 -6.22
C PRO A 196 -16.29 1.25 -7.62
N MET A 197 -16.00 0.47 -8.66
CA MET A 197 -16.36 0.82 -10.03
C MET A 197 -17.73 0.22 -10.36
N HIS A 198 -18.73 1.06 -10.57
CA HIS A 198 -20.11 0.65 -10.83
C HIS A 198 -20.39 0.42 -12.32
N PRO A 199 -21.52 -0.22 -12.71
CA PRO A 199 -21.90 -0.36 -14.12
C PRO A 199 -21.91 0.96 -14.88
N ASN A 200 -22.42 2.05 -14.28
CA ASN A 200 -22.41 3.37 -14.91
C ASN A 200 -20.98 3.89 -15.18
N ASP A 201 -20.02 3.59 -14.29
CA ASP A 201 -18.62 3.96 -14.51
C ASP A 201 -18.06 3.17 -15.70
N LEU A 202 -18.32 1.85 -15.76
CA LEU A 202 -17.92 1.00 -16.89
C LEU A 202 -18.55 1.44 -18.20
N LYS A 203 -19.80 1.89 -18.17
CA LYS A 203 -20.50 2.44 -19.35
C LYS A 203 -19.79 3.68 -19.89
N VAL A 204 -19.45 4.64 -19.04
CA VAL A 204 -18.68 5.84 -19.44
C VAL A 204 -17.33 5.45 -20.02
N ILE A 205 -16.61 4.54 -19.34
CA ILE A 205 -15.31 4.05 -19.80
C ILE A 205 -15.42 3.36 -21.16
N PHE A 206 -16.41 2.48 -21.36
CA PHE A 206 -16.55 1.71 -22.60
C PHE A 206 -16.98 2.58 -23.77
N LEU A 207 -17.83 3.58 -23.54
CA LEU A 207 -18.17 4.60 -24.54
C LEU A 207 -16.93 5.38 -24.98
N TRP A 208 -16.07 5.78 -24.04
CA TRP A 208 -14.81 6.42 -24.39
C TRP A 208 -13.88 5.47 -25.14
N LEU A 209 -13.76 4.21 -24.73
CA LEU A 209 -12.91 3.22 -25.41
C LEU A 209 -13.32 2.96 -26.88
N ASP A 210 -14.61 3.13 -27.20
CA ASP A 210 -15.12 3.03 -28.58
C ASP A 210 -14.96 4.33 -29.39
N SER A 211 -14.50 5.41 -28.77
CA SER A 211 -14.27 6.68 -29.45
C SER A 211 -13.05 6.62 -30.39
N PRO A 212 -13.04 7.42 -31.47
CA PRO A 212 -11.89 7.52 -32.36
C PRO A 212 -10.58 7.90 -31.64
N ASP A 213 -10.68 8.73 -30.60
CA ASP A 213 -9.54 9.19 -29.81
C ASP A 213 -8.89 8.04 -29.04
N ALA A 214 -9.71 7.23 -28.35
CA ALA A 214 -9.20 6.06 -27.64
C ALA A 214 -8.61 5.02 -28.61
N ILE A 215 -9.24 4.80 -29.76
CA ILE A 215 -8.73 3.88 -30.80
C ILE A 215 -7.35 4.34 -31.28
N LYS A 216 -7.17 5.63 -31.52
CA LYS A 216 -5.88 6.22 -31.93
C LYS A 216 -4.84 6.13 -30.81
N GLN A 217 -5.22 6.36 -29.56
CA GLN A 217 -4.30 6.41 -28.42
C GLN A 217 -3.86 5.02 -27.93
N LEU A 218 -4.80 4.08 -27.81
CA LEU A 218 -4.58 2.78 -27.18
C LEU A 218 -4.40 1.65 -28.21
N GLY A 219 -5.06 1.76 -29.36
CA GLY A 219 -5.15 0.70 -30.35
C GLY A 219 -6.14 -0.39 -29.95
N GLU A 220 -6.64 -1.11 -30.98
CA GLU A 220 -7.63 -2.17 -30.86
C GLU A 220 -7.27 -3.23 -29.80
N LEU A 221 -6.00 -3.68 -29.79
CA LEU A 221 -5.52 -4.71 -28.86
C LEU A 221 -5.78 -4.33 -27.40
N ARG A 222 -5.40 -3.11 -26.98
CA ARG A 222 -5.53 -2.67 -25.59
C ARG A 222 -6.99 -2.42 -25.22
N ILE A 223 -7.79 -1.94 -26.17
CA ILE A 223 -9.23 -1.71 -25.98
C ILE A 223 -9.94 -3.04 -25.71
N LEU A 224 -9.78 -4.02 -26.61
CA LEU A 224 -10.40 -5.35 -26.46
C LEU A 224 -9.93 -6.04 -25.17
N TYR A 225 -8.62 -5.96 -24.91
CA TYR A 225 -8.03 -6.49 -23.68
C TYR A 225 -8.68 -5.88 -22.44
N PHE A 226 -8.78 -4.55 -22.37
CA PHE A 226 -9.30 -3.86 -21.19
C PHE A 226 -10.79 -4.13 -20.97
N LYS A 227 -11.60 -4.09 -22.04
CA LYS A 227 -13.04 -4.39 -21.97
C LYS A 227 -13.29 -5.79 -21.42
N ALA A 228 -12.60 -6.80 -21.97
CA ALA A 228 -12.69 -8.16 -21.47
C ALA A 228 -12.21 -8.28 -20.02
N PHE A 229 -11.06 -7.68 -19.69
CA PHE A 229 -10.52 -7.72 -18.33
C PHE A 229 -11.48 -7.10 -17.31
N ALA A 230 -11.98 -5.90 -17.59
CA ALA A 230 -12.86 -5.15 -16.70
C ALA A 230 -14.20 -5.88 -16.50
N ALA A 231 -14.84 -6.34 -17.58
CA ALA A 231 -16.11 -7.05 -17.49
C ALA A 231 -15.97 -8.41 -16.78
N THR A 232 -14.91 -9.17 -17.06
CA THR A 232 -14.63 -10.42 -16.35
C THR A 232 -14.31 -10.19 -14.88
N ALA A 233 -13.49 -9.19 -14.55
CA ALA A 233 -13.16 -8.88 -13.17
C ALA A 233 -14.39 -8.43 -12.36
N PHE A 234 -15.24 -7.63 -12.98
CA PHE A 234 -16.48 -7.14 -12.40
C PHE A 234 -17.47 -8.29 -12.18
N THR A 235 -17.64 -9.19 -13.14
CA THR A 235 -18.62 -10.28 -13.05
C THR A 235 -18.18 -11.41 -12.13
N LEU A 236 -16.89 -11.75 -12.14
CA LEU A 236 -16.33 -12.80 -11.28
C LEU A 236 -15.95 -12.33 -9.87
N TRP A 237 -16.04 -11.01 -9.60
CA TRP A 237 -15.58 -10.37 -8.36
C TRP A 237 -14.13 -10.69 -8.02
N THR A 238 -13.27 -10.69 -9.02
CA THR A 238 -11.84 -10.95 -8.82
C THR A 238 -11.12 -9.67 -8.47
N ARG A 239 -10.08 -9.79 -7.66
CA ARG A 239 -9.00 -8.79 -7.64
C ARG A 239 -8.22 -8.88 -8.96
N ASN A 240 -7.55 -7.80 -9.34
CA ASN A 240 -6.73 -7.82 -10.56
C ASN A 240 -5.69 -8.94 -10.52
N ASP A 241 -5.04 -9.19 -9.38
CA ASP A 241 -4.03 -10.24 -9.24
C ASP A 241 -4.57 -11.68 -9.31
N GLU A 242 -5.86 -11.88 -9.06
CA GLU A 242 -6.52 -13.17 -9.25
C GLU A 242 -6.78 -13.41 -10.75
N LEU A 243 -7.18 -12.36 -11.49
CA LEU A 243 -7.55 -12.49 -12.91
C LEU A 243 -6.36 -12.59 -13.86
N ILE A 244 -5.25 -11.90 -13.58
CA ILE A 244 -4.04 -11.94 -14.43
C ILE A 244 -3.43 -13.35 -14.55
N ASN A 245 -3.76 -14.24 -13.60
CA ASN A 245 -3.27 -15.63 -13.56
C ASN A 245 -4.25 -16.62 -14.20
N LEU A 246 -5.34 -16.14 -14.81
CA LEU A 246 -6.32 -16.99 -15.47
C LEU A 246 -5.72 -17.58 -16.76
N GLN A 247 -5.88 -18.89 -16.95
CA GLN A 247 -5.30 -19.67 -18.05
C GLN A 247 -6.41 -20.42 -18.80
N GLY A 248 -6.14 -20.92 -20.00
CA GLY A 248 -7.10 -21.64 -20.82
C GLY A 248 -7.79 -22.79 -20.09
N LYS A 249 -7.08 -23.56 -19.26
CA LYS A 249 -7.66 -24.65 -18.45
C LYS A 249 -8.71 -24.20 -17.43
N HIS A 250 -8.73 -22.91 -17.11
CA HIS A 250 -9.68 -22.31 -16.18
C HIS A 250 -10.93 -21.75 -16.89
N PHE A 251 -11.03 -21.86 -18.21
CA PHE A 251 -12.09 -21.27 -19.02
C PHE A 251 -12.61 -22.25 -20.06
N LEU A 252 -13.92 -22.54 -20.02
CA LEU A 252 -14.61 -23.31 -21.06
C LEU A 252 -15.65 -22.42 -21.73
N ARG A 253 -15.53 -22.26 -23.05
CA ARG A 253 -16.41 -21.43 -23.89
C ARG A 253 -17.67 -22.19 -24.31
N ASP A 254 -18.73 -21.47 -24.66
CA ASP A 254 -19.93 -21.97 -25.35
C ASP A 254 -20.60 -23.22 -24.72
N GLN A 255 -20.60 -23.28 -23.40
CA GLN A 255 -21.28 -24.34 -22.66
C GLN A 255 -22.79 -24.14 -22.72
N LYS A 256 -23.56 -25.22 -22.54
CA LYS A 256 -25.02 -25.18 -22.53
C LYS A 256 -25.58 -25.78 -21.24
N THR A 257 -26.60 -25.16 -20.66
CA THR A 257 -27.37 -25.76 -19.57
C THR A 257 -28.28 -26.87 -20.11
N CYS A 258 -28.91 -27.65 -19.22
CA CYS A 258 -29.94 -28.61 -19.61
C CYS A 258 -31.10 -27.95 -20.38
N ASP A 259 -31.39 -26.68 -20.06
CA ASP A 259 -32.46 -25.90 -20.66
C ASP A 259 -32.02 -25.18 -21.96
N GLY A 260 -30.79 -25.42 -22.42
CA GLY A 260 -30.26 -24.88 -23.66
C GLY A 260 -29.64 -23.48 -23.57
N GLU A 261 -29.61 -22.86 -22.40
CA GLU A 261 -29.00 -21.53 -22.21
C GLU A 261 -27.48 -21.60 -22.38
N GLN A 262 -26.93 -20.71 -23.20
CA GLN A 262 -25.49 -20.61 -23.41
C GLN A 262 -24.79 -19.86 -22.29
N TYR A 263 -23.62 -20.36 -21.88
CA TYR A 263 -22.78 -19.72 -20.88
C TYR A 263 -21.29 -20.02 -21.10
N HIS A 264 -20.44 -19.24 -20.44
CA HIS A 264 -19.03 -19.58 -20.27
C HIS A 264 -18.76 -20.03 -18.85
N LEU A 265 -17.95 -21.09 -18.70
CA LEU A 265 -17.53 -21.58 -17.39
C LEU A 265 -16.16 -21.03 -17.03
N PHE A 266 -16.07 -20.37 -15.87
CA PHE A 266 -14.80 -19.98 -15.27
C PHE A 266 -14.53 -20.80 -14.01
N THR A 267 -13.30 -21.26 -13.82
CA THR A 267 -12.85 -21.93 -12.60
C THR A 267 -11.75 -21.11 -11.93
N LEU A 268 -12.08 -20.44 -10.82
CA LEU A 268 -11.12 -19.66 -10.04
C LEU A 268 -10.49 -20.51 -8.94
N ILE A 269 -9.21 -20.86 -9.10
CA ILE A 269 -8.46 -21.68 -8.14
C ILE A 269 -7.71 -20.78 -7.13
N PHE A 270 -7.16 -19.66 -7.59
CA PHE A 270 -6.32 -18.75 -6.80
C PHE A 270 -7.13 -17.64 -6.14
N ARG A 271 -7.95 -17.96 -5.13
CA ARG A 271 -8.58 -16.94 -4.27
C ARG A 271 -7.80 -16.74 -2.99
N LYS A 272 -7.57 -15.49 -2.60
CA LYS A 272 -6.91 -15.16 -1.32
C LYS A 272 -7.66 -15.73 -0.09
N THR A 273 -8.95 -16.01 -0.23
CA THR A 273 -9.80 -16.59 0.81
C THR A 273 -9.86 -18.12 0.75
N ASN A 274 -9.33 -18.74 -0.31
CA ASN A 274 -9.36 -20.17 -0.45
C ASN A 274 -8.34 -20.81 0.49
N LYS A 275 -8.83 -21.53 1.50
CA LYS A 275 -7.98 -22.32 2.40
C LYS A 275 -7.51 -23.62 1.74
N ASP A 276 -8.21 -24.07 0.70
CA ASP A 276 -7.90 -25.29 -0.04
C ASP A 276 -7.44 -24.94 -1.47
N PRO A 277 -6.14 -25.14 -1.80
CA PRO A 277 -5.60 -24.85 -3.12
C PRO A 277 -6.16 -25.77 -4.22
N ASN A 278 -6.83 -26.88 -3.86
CA ASN A 278 -7.38 -27.83 -4.81
C ASN A 278 -8.86 -27.57 -5.14
N LYS A 279 -9.53 -26.65 -4.41
CA LYS A 279 -10.96 -26.39 -4.57
C LYS A 279 -11.22 -25.11 -5.36
N GLY A 280 -11.29 -25.20 -6.68
CA GLY A 280 -11.65 -24.07 -7.53
C GLY A 280 -13.14 -23.71 -7.45
N GLN A 281 -13.46 -22.41 -7.38
CA GLN A 281 -14.84 -21.93 -7.47
C GLN A 281 -15.26 -21.81 -8.93
N LYS A 282 -16.38 -22.44 -9.29
CA LYS A 282 -16.93 -22.43 -10.65
C LYS A 282 -17.98 -21.32 -10.80
N TYR A 283 -17.92 -20.61 -11.93
CA TYR A 283 -18.86 -19.55 -12.30
C TYR A 283 -19.41 -19.83 -13.69
N GLN A 284 -20.73 -19.93 -13.80
CA GLN A 284 -21.44 -20.03 -15.07
C GLN A 284 -21.91 -18.63 -15.45
N ILE A 285 -21.34 -18.08 -16.52
CA ILE A 285 -21.60 -16.70 -16.96
C ILE A 285 -22.45 -16.75 -18.22
N PRO A 286 -23.77 -16.48 -18.13
CA PRO A 286 -24.64 -16.43 -19.30
C PRO A 286 -24.42 -15.14 -20.10
N LEU A 287 -24.94 -15.13 -21.33
CA LEU A 287 -25.04 -13.91 -22.14
C LEU A 287 -25.92 -12.87 -21.44
N LYS A 288 -25.48 -11.60 -21.44
CA LYS A 288 -26.18 -10.51 -20.76
C LYS A 288 -26.43 -9.30 -21.66
N SER A 289 -27.32 -9.48 -22.63
CA SER A 289 -27.60 -8.47 -23.66
C SER A 289 -28.31 -7.21 -23.14
N ASP A 290 -28.95 -7.27 -21.98
CA ASP A 290 -29.70 -6.16 -21.36
C ASP A 290 -28.79 -5.12 -20.69
N MET A 291 -27.56 -5.48 -20.34
CA MET A 291 -26.58 -4.59 -19.71
C MET A 291 -25.20 -4.77 -20.34
N PRO A 292 -24.99 -4.18 -21.54
CA PRO A 292 -23.78 -4.38 -22.32
C PRO A 292 -22.51 -3.88 -21.61
N GLU A 293 -22.59 -2.99 -20.62
CA GLU A 293 -21.43 -2.52 -19.84
C GLU A 293 -20.84 -3.58 -18.89
N ILE A 294 -21.60 -4.63 -18.56
CA ILE A 294 -21.16 -5.71 -17.67
C ILE A 294 -21.37 -7.09 -18.31
N ASP A 295 -21.53 -7.14 -19.64
CA ASP A 295 -21.65 -8.38 -20.40
C ASP A 295 -20.30 -9.07 -20.58
N CYS A 296 -19.88 -9.78 -19.54
CA CYS A 296 -18.64 -10.55 -19.56
C CYS A 296 -18.62 -11.59 -20.68
N PHE A 297 -19.76 -12.18 -21.05
CA PHE A 297 -19.81 -13.23 -22.07
C PHE A 297 -19.32 -12.69 -23.43
N THR A 298 -19.90 -11.57 -23.87
CA THR A 298 -19.56 -10.97 -25.17
C THR A 298 -18.13 -10.46 -25.22
N TYR A 299 -17.67 -9.73 -24.20
CA TYR A 299 -16.31 -9.18 -24.22
C TYR A 299 -15.23 -10.26 -24.13
N ILE A 300 -15.40 -11.28 -23.28
CA ILE A 300 -14.39 -12.33 -23.19
C ILE A 300 -14.35 -13.17 -24.46
N SER A 301 -15.51 -13.47 -25.07
CA SER A 301 -15.57 -14.15 -26.37
C SER A 301 -14.83 -13.36 -27.45
N THR A 302 -15.08 -12.05 -27.52
CA THR A 302 -14.44 -11.16 -28.51
C THR A 302 -12.92 -11.14 -28.32
N TRP A 303 -12.47 -11.01 -27.07
CA TRP A 303 -11.05 -11.02 -26.74
C TRP A 303 -10.37 -12.36 -27.02
N VAL A 304 -10.99 -13.49 -26.64
CA VAL A 304 -10.44 -14.82 -26.92
C VAL A 304 -10.35 -15.07 -28.42
N ASN A 305 -11.36 -14.70 -29.21
CA ASN A 305 -11.31 -14.81 -30.67
C ASN A 305 -10.17 -13.96 -31.26
N TYR A 306 -9.99 -12.73 -30.75
CA TYR A 306 -8.87 -11.88 -31.14
C TYR A 306 -7.51 -12.51 -30.79
N LEU A 307 -7.40 -13.06 -29.58
CA LEU A 307 -6.20 -13.73 -29.08
C LEU A 307 -5.84 -14.96 -29.92
N GLU A 308 -6.80 -15.85 -30.15
CA GLU A 308 -6.64 -17.04 -31.01
C GLU A 308 -6.24 -16.64 -32.44
N GLY A 309 -6.81 -15.57 -32.98
CA GLY A 309 -6.44 -14.99 -34.27
C GLY A 309 -4.98 -14.50 -34.31
N LYS A 310 -4.50 -13.84 -33.23
CA LYS A 310 -3.09 -13.43 -33.11
C LYS A 310 -2.14 -14.60 -32.93
N MET A 311 -2.57 -15.65 -32.24
CA MET A 311 -1.79 -16.86 -32.01
C MET A 311 -1.79 -17.80 -33.22
N ARG A 312 -2.76 -17.65 -34.13
CA ARG A 312 -3.04 -18.54 -35.26
C ARG A 312 -3.29 -19.99 -34.83
N ARG A 313 -3.81 -20.17 -33.61
CA ARG A 313 -4.19 -21.45 -33.04
C ARG A 313 -5.21 -21.25 -31.91
N PRO A 314 -5.99 -22.28 -31.55
CA PRO A 314 -6.85 -22.25 -30.38
C PRO A 314 -6.07 -22.03 -29.08
N LEU A 315 -6.77 -21.53 -28.06
CA LEU A 315 -6.23 -21.35 -26.72
C LEU A 315 -5.96 -22.73 -26.06
N HIS A 316 -4.73 -22.98 -25.65
CA HIS A 316 -4.34 -24.20 -24.94
C HIS A 316 -4.48 -24.04 -23.42
N ALA A 317 -4.43 -25.16 -22.71
CA ALA A 317 -4.61 -25.25 -21.26
C ALA A 317 -3.74 -24.28 -20.44
N ASP A 318 -2.47 -24.12 -20.82
CA ASP A 318 -1.49 -23.31 -20.06
C ASP A 318 -1.31 -21.89 -20.60
N ASP A 319 -1.98 -21.53 -21.69
CA ASP A 319 -1.93 -20.16 -22.20
C ASP A 319 -2.68 -19.24 -21.23
N TYR A 320 -2.09 -18.07 -20.97
CA TYR A 320 -2.78 -17.03 -20.21
C TYR A 320 -3.90 -16.42 -21.04
N ILE A 321 -5.07 -16.25 -20.43
CA ILE A 321 -6.19 -15.53 -21.06
C ILE A 321 -5.84 -14.05 -21.19
N PHE A 322 -5.10 -13.51 -20.23
CA PHE A 322 -4.63 -12.12 -20.19
C PHE A 322 -3.09 -12.07 -20.20
N PRO A 323 -2.45 -12.38 -21.34
CA PRO A 323 -1.00 -12.39 -21.46
C PRO A 323 -0.41 -10.98 -21.36
N ALA A 324 0.86 -10.87 -20.97
CA ALA A 324 1.52 -9.58 -20.84
C ALA A 324 1.63 -8.84 -22.18
N ILE A 325 1.50 -7.52 -22.15
CA ILE A 325 1.73 -6.66 -23.31
C ILE A 325 3.14 -6.09 -23.22
N ALA A 326 4.00 -6.38 -24.20
CA ALA A 326 5.34 -5.83 -24.28
C ALA A 326 5.31 -4.31 -24.52
N SER A 327 6.42 -3.63 -24.24
CA SER A 327 6.59 -2.20 -24.56
C SER A 327 6.39 -1.91 -26.06
N THR A 328 6.68 -2.88 -26.92
CA THR A 328 6.45 -2.82 -28.36
C THR A 328 4.97 -2.96 -28.77
N GLY A 329 4.05 -3.13 -27.81
CA GLY A 329 2.62 -3.38 -28.06
C GLY A 329 2.28 -4.81 -28.49
N LYS A 330 3.25 -5.73 -28.47
CA LYS A 330 3.04 -7.15 -28.83
C LYS A 330 2.67 -7.99 -27.61
N LEU A 331 1.86 -9.03 -27.79
CA LEU A 331 1.53 -9.98 -26.73
C LEU A 331 2.71 -10.90 -26.41
N LYS A 332 2.96 -11.14 -25.13
CA LYS A 332 3.87 -12.16 -24.60
C LYS A 332 3.05 -13.33 -24.08
N LEU A 333 2.77 -14.28 -24.96
CA LEU A 333 1.78 -15.34 -24.75
C LEU A 333 2.09 -16.28 -23.56
N GLY A 334 3.38 -16.43 -23.20
CA GLY A 334 3.82 -17.30 -22.10
C GLY A 334 3.91 -16.61 -20.73
N ASP A 335 3.76 -15.29 -20.67
CA ASP A 335 3.91 -14.52 -19.43
C ASP A 335 2.55 -13.94 -19.00
N PRO A 336 2.17 -14.06 -17.71
CA PRO A 336 1.03 -13.31 -17.22
C PRO A 336 1.36 -11.82 -17.25
N THR A 337 0.36 -10.99 -17.48
CA THR A 337 0.52 -9.55 -17.24
C THR A 337 0.88 -9.27 -15.77
N SER A 338 1.47 -8.10 -15.50
CA SER A 338 1.80 -7.70 -14.12
C SER A 338 0.69 -6.85 -13.51
N ARG A 339 0.61 -6.84 -12.17
CA ARG A 339 -0.29 -5.93 -11.43
C ARG A 339 -0.08 -4.48 -11.85
N THR A 340 1.17 -4.02 -11.88
CA THR A 340 1.54 -2.66 -12.26
C THR A 340 1.14 -2.33 -13.70
N ALA A 341 1.27 -3.28 -14.63
CA ALA A 341 0.83 -3.05 -16.01
C ALA A 341 -0.69 -2.84 -16.11
N ILE A 342 -1.48 -3.60 -15.34
CA ILE A 342 -2.93 -3.41 -15.28
C ILE A 342 -3.30 -2.11 -14.56
N GLU A 343 -2.62 -1.75 -13.47
CA GLU A 343 -2.83 -0.48 -12.78
C GLU A 343 -2.57 0.71 -13.70
N ASN A 344 -1.45 0.72 -14.42
CA ASN A 344 -1.12 1.78 -15.37
C ASN A 344 -2.13 1.86 -16.53
N LEU A 345 -2.59 0.71 -17.04
CA LEU A 345 -3.62 0.68 -18.06
C LEU A 345 -4.95 1.21 -17.52
N LEU A 346 -5.32 0.83 -16.30
CA LEU A 346 -6.51 1.35 -15.62
C LEU A 346 -6.43 2.86 -15.44
N ASP A 347 -5.31 3.40 -14.98
CA ASP A 347 -5.13 4.85 -14.82
C ASP A 347 -5.27 5.57 -16.16
N THR A 348 -4.60 5.07 -17.21
CA THR A 348 -4.69 5.66 -18.56
C THR A 348 -6.13 5.72 -19.06
N VAL A 349 -6.89 4.65 -18.85
CA VAL A 349 -8.29 4.57 -19.28
C VAL A 349 -9.20 5.47 -18.44
N VAL A 350 -8.96 5.53 -17.13
CA VAL A 350 -9.73 6.37 -16.21
C VAL A 350 -9.49 7.85 -16.49
N ASP A 351 -8.24 8.24 -16.72
CA ASP A 351 -7.87 9.62 -17.06
C ASP A 351 -8.45 10.01 -18.42
N GLY A 352 -8.30 9.13 -19.43
CA GLY A 352 -8.81 9.39 -20.78
C GLY A 352 -10.33 9.48 -20.85
N SER A 353 -11.04 8.63 -20.10
CA SER A 353 -12.51 8.66 -20.05
C SER A 353 -13.09 9.79 -19.19
N GLY A 354 -12.27 10.40 -18.32
CA GLY A 354 -12.73 11.41 -17.37
C GLY A 354 -13.79 10.90 -16.37
N VAL A 355 -13.92 9.58 -16.21
CA VAL A 355 -15.00 8.94 -15.42
C VAL A 355 -15.00 9.36 -13.94
N LEU A 356 -13.84 9.76 -13.42
CA LEU A 356 -13.75 10.27 -12.05
C LEU A 356 -14.24 11.72 -11.93
N GLY A 357 -14.18 12.54 -12.99
CA GLY A 357 -14.60 13.94 -12.94
C GLY A 357 -14.04 14.66 -11.69
N SER A 358 -14.94 15.13 -10.83
CA SER A 358 -14.63 15.78 -9.54
C SER A 358 -14.67 14.84 -8.32
N ARG A 359 -14.77 13.52 -8.51
CA ARG A 359 -14.85 12.54 -7.41
C ARG A 359 -13.49 12.40 -6.72
N ASN A 360 -13.49 12.62 -5.41
CA ASN A 360 -12.33 12.34 -4.56
C ASN A 360 -12.13 10.83 -4.40
N GLY A 361 -11.07 10.30 -4.99
CA GLY A 361 -10.64 8.91 -4.86
C GLY A 361 -10.00 8.38 -6.13
N ARG A 362 -9.65 7.09 -6.12
CA ARG A 362 -9.05 6.42 -7.29
C ARG A 362 -9.54 4.99 -7.43
N PHE A 363 -9.64 4.52 -8.67
CA PHE A 363 -9.84 3.11 -8.96
C PHE A 363 -8.50 2.37 -8.87
N THR A 364 -8.47 1.28 -8.10
CA THR A 364 -7.25 0.46 -7.92
C THR A 364 -7.59 -1.03 -8.07
N THR A 365 -6.69 -1.94 -7.68
CA THR A 365 -6.80 -3.41 -7.84
C THR A 365 -8.09 -4.07 -7.33
N HIS A 366 -8.90 -3.36 -6.56
CA HIS A 366 -10.12 -3.87 -5.94
C HIS A 366 -11.40 -3.22 -6.47
N CYS A 367 -11.33 -2.26 -7.40
CA CYS A 367 -12.48 -1.49 -7.86
C CYS A 367 -13.56 -2.39 -8.48
N PHE A 368 -13.17 -3.33 -9.35
CA PHE A 368 -14.09 -4.25 -10.01
C PHE A 368 -14.75 -5.22 -9.02
N ARG A 369 -13.95 -5.85 -8.13
CA ARG A 369 -14.48 -6.74 -7.09
C ARG A 369 -15.49 -6.04 -6.19
N ARG A 370 -15.15 -4.83 -5.70
CA ARG A 370 -16.02 -4.06 -4.82
C ARG A 370 -17.30 -3.63 -5.55
N GLY A 371 -17.16 -3.09 -6.76
CA GLY A 371 -18.26 -2.64 -7.57
C GLY A 371 -19.22 -3.76 -7.98
N GLY A 372 -18.68 -4.89 -8.46
CA GLY A 372 -19.47 -6.06 -8.82
C GLY A 372 -20.21 -6.67 -7.64
N ALA A 373 -19.54 -6.81 -6.49
CA ALA A 373 -20.19 -7.31 -5.28
C ALA A 373 -21.30 -6.35 -4.81
N GLN A 374 -21.03 -5.05 -4.72
CA GLN A 374 -22.05 -4.08 -4.33
C GLN A 374 -23.23 -4.08 -5.30
N TYR A 375 -22.97 -4.13 -6.60
CA TYR A 375 -24.01 -4.26 -7.61
C TYR A 375 -24.88 -5.49 -7.38
N GLN A 376 -24.30 -6.68 -7.23
CA GLN A 376 -25.09 -7.90 -7.08
C GLN A 376 -25.90 -7.95 -5.79
N PHE A 377 -25.39 -7.38 -4.69
CA PHE A 377 -26.09 -7.40 -3.41
C PHE A 377 -27.11 -6.27 -3.25
N MET A 378 -26.88 -5.11 -3.89
CA MET A 378 -27.64 -3.90 -3.61
C MET A 378 -28.56 -3.50 -4.77
N TRP A 379 -28.09 -3.60 -6.02
CA TRP A 379 -28.71 -2.95 -7.18
C TRP A 379 -29.17 -3.90 -8.29
N ALA A 380 -28.65 -5.12 -8.35
CA ALA A 380 -29.06 -6.10 -9.36
C ALA A 380 -30.55 -6.46 -9.21
N THR A 381 -31.24 -6.63 -10.33
CA THR A 381 -32.65 -7.06 -10.38
C THR A 381 -32.86 -8.38 -9.63
N ARG A 382 -31.92 -9.31 -9.78
CA ARG A 382 -31.87 -10.57 -9.02
C ARG A 382 -30.70 -10.53 -8.05
N LYS A 383 -30.97 -10.08 -6.82
CA LYS A 383 -29.96 -10.00 -5.76
C LYS A 383 -29.53 -11.38 -5.33
N TRP A 384 -28.23 -11.54 -5.05
CA TRP A 384 -27.72 -12.79 -4.48
C TRP A 384 -27.75 -12.74 -2.97
N SER A 385 -28.03 -13.87 -2.33
CA SER A 385 -27.87 -13.96 -0.87
C SER A 385 -26.38 -14.10 -0.53
N LEU A 386 -25.95 -13.57 0.62
CA LEU A 386 -24.59 -13.81 1.12
C LEU A 386 -24.27 -15.30 1.27
N LYS A 387 -25.28 -16.14 1.52
CA LYS A 387 -25.13 -17.61 1.58
C LYS A 387 -24.74 -18.24 0.23
N ALA A 388 -25.16 -17.65 -0.89
CA ALA A 388 -24.79 -18.09 -2.23
C ALA A 388 -23.32 -17.76 -2.57
N VAL A 389 -22.71 -16.83 -1.83
CA VAL A 389 -21.35 -16.35 -2.03
C VAL A 389 -20.51 -16.78 -0.83
N LYS A 390 -20.31 -18.09 -0.67
CA LYS A 390 -19.31 -18.59 0.27
C LYS A 390 -17.92 -18.33 -0.32
N TRP A 391 -17.17 -17.44 0.33
CA TRP A 391 -15.81 -17.01 -0.02
C TRP A 391 -14.73 -18.00 0.36
#